data_AF-A0A9P7UJZ0-F1
#
_entry.id   AF-A0A9P7UJZ0-F1
#
_cell.length_a   1.000
_cell.length_b   1.000
_cell.length_c   1.000
_cell.angle_alpha   90.00
_cell.angle_beta   90.00
_cell.angle_gamma   90.00
#
_symmetry.space_group_name_H-M   'P 1'
#
loop_
_entity.id
_entity.type
_entity.pdbx_description
1 polymer ?
#
loop_
_entity_poly.entity_id
_entity_poly.type
_entity_poly.pdbx_seq_one_letter_code
_entity_poly.pdbx_strand_id
1 'polypeptide(L)'
;MRPRWRLRQQGERTSASSAVVPAMFNNLKARTTPGRYILWSSVDSELIPVPLRIPREFYIHMRQPKESILPQELPFLNLYKLTVREDTYQEMGEHFIGLASDPNVDGVFELQIPLAVRALVKLGISRCL
;
A
#
# COMPACT_ATOMS: atom_id res chain seq x y z
N MET A 1 -26.05 35.20 27.34
CA MET A 1 -25.70 35.31 25.90
C MET A 1 -25.09 33.99 25.44
N ARG A 2 -25.69 33.31 24.45
CA ARG A 2 -25.16 32.06 23.89
C ARG A 2 -24.30 32.36 22.66
N PRO A 3 -23.09 31.79 22.53
CA PRO A 3 -22.16 32.15 21.46
C PRO A 3 -22.68 31.70 20.08
N ARG A 4 -22.50 32.59 19.09
CA ARG A 4 -23.06 32.52 17.71
C ARG A 4 -22.66 31.28 16.89
N TRP A 5 -21.60 30.57 17.27
CA TRP A 5 -21.14 29.38 16.54
C TRP A 5 -22.13 28.20 16.59
N ARG A 6 -23.09 28.22 17.52
CA ARG A 6 -24.09 27.16 17.70
C ARG A 6 -25.38 27.33 16.86
N LEU A 7 -25.50 28.41 16.08
CA LEU A 7 -26.71 28.71 15.29
C LEU A 7 -26.72 28.10 13.88
N ARG A 8 -25.62 27.46 13.43
CA ARG A 8 -25.49 26.94 12.06
C ARG A 8 -25.73 25.43 11.92
N GLN A 9 -26.34 24.79 12.91
CA GLN A 9 -26.63 23.35 12.92
C GLN A 9 -28.12 22.99 12.80
N GLN A 10 -29.02 23.96 12.53
CA GLN A 10 -30.47 23.72 12.49
C GLN A 10 -31.11 23.83 11.10
N GLY A 11 -30.33 23.85 10.02
CA GLY A 11 -30.83 23.71 8.65
C GLY A 11 -30.38 22.39 8.06
N GLU A 12 -31.35 21.55 7.66
CA GLU A 12 -31.22 20.38 6.79
C GLU A 12 -30.74 19.06 7.43
N ARG A 13 -31.68 18.44 8.14
CA ARG A 13 -31.79 16.98 8.20
C ARG A 13 -32.38 16.46 6.88
N THR A 14 -31.54 16.09 5.92
CA THR A 14 -31.95 15.22 4.79
C THR A 14 -30.89 14.14 4.54
N SER A 15 -31.32 12.91 4.79
CA SER A 15 -30.85 11.58 4.33
C SER A 15 -29.44 11.40 3.76
N ALA A 16 -28.78 10.37 4.30
CA ALA A 16 -27.56 9.68 3.86
C ALA A 16 -26.24 10.45 4.07
N SER A 17 -25.39 9.84 4.91
CA SER A 17 -24.03 10.23 5.29
C SER A 17 -23.10 10.48 4.09
N SER A 18 -23.24 11.62 3.43
CA SER A 18 -22.25 12.16 2.51
C SER A 18 -21.48 13.23 3.28
N ALA A 19 -20.17 13.03 3.42
CA ALA A 19 -19.31 14.03 4.02
C ALA A 19 -19.52 15.37 3.29
N VAL A 20 -19.83 16.44 4.03
CA VAL A 20 -19.98 17.78 3.47
C VAL A 20 -18.60 18.25 3.03
N VAL A 21 -18.23 17.93 1.80
CA VAL A 21 -17.00 18.40 1.17
C VAL A 21 -17.32 19.75 0.53
N PRO A 22 -16.62 20.84 0.91
CA PRO A 22 -16.86 22.14 0.30
C PRO A 22 -16.65 22.08 -1.22
N ALA A 23 -17.49 22.78 -2.00
CA ALA A 23 -17.52 22.68 -3.46
C ALA A 23 -16.16 22.98 -4.15
N MET A 24 -15.30 23.77 -3.51
CA MET A 24 -13.92 24.02 -3.95
C MET A 24 -13.03 22.77 -4.02
N PHE A 25 -13.41 21.68 -3.34
CA PHE A 25 -12.69 20.40 -3.33
C PHE A 25 -13.30 19.34 -4.28
N ASN A 26 -14.44 19.60 -4.92
CA ASN A 26 -15.15 18.60 -5.75
C ASN A 26 -14.36 18.15 -7.00
N ASN A 27 -13.42 18.97 -7.49
CA ASN A 27 -12.64 18.70 -8.70
C ASN A 27 -11.16 18.38 -8.43
N LEU A 28 -10.78 18.24 -7.17
CA LEU A 28 -9.41 17.89 -6.81
C LEU A 28 -9.24 16.38 -6.92
N LYS A 29 -8.69 15.92 -8.06
CA LYS A 29 -8.07 14.60 -8.10
C LYS A 29 -6.79 14.66 -7.28
N ALA A 30 -6.82 14.07 -6.09
CA ALA A 30 -5.60 13.82 -5.35
C ALA A 30 -4.67 12.98 -6.25
N ARG A 31 -3.56 13.59 -6.70
CA ARG A 31 -2.53 12.88 -7.48
C ARG A 31 -1.72 12.02 -6.52
N THR A 32 -2.29 10.89 -6.12
CA THR A 32 -1.64 9.92 -5.26
C THR A 32 -0.70 9.07 -6.11
N THR A 33 0.61 9.25 -5.98
CA THR A 33 1.58 8.29 -6.52
C THR A 33 1.45 6.99 -5.74
N PRO A 34 1.08 5.86 -6.38
CA PRO A 34 0.90 4.61 -5.65
C PRO A 34 2.18 4.19 -4.94
N GLY A 35 2.02 3.60 -3.75
CA GLY A 35 3.14 3.18 -2.91
C GLY A 35 3.85 4.32 -2.18
N ARG A 36 3.51 5.60 -2.40
CA ARG A 36 4.01 6.72 -1.61
C ARG A 36 2.94 7.23 -0.64
N TYR A 37 3.26 7.20 0.65
CA TYR A 37 2.38 7.65 1.72
C TYR A 37 3.12 8.60 2.65
N ILE A 38 2.37 9.36 3.46
CA ILE A 38 2.92 10.12 4.59
C ILE A 38 2.23 9.58 5.84
N LEU A 39 3.03 9.07 6.76
CA LEU A 39 2.59 8.76 8.11
C LEU A 39 2.75 10.01 8.96
N TRP A 40 1.66 10.52 9.49
CA TRP A 40 1.69 11.57 10.49
C TRP A 40 1.84 10.93 11.86
N SER A 41 3.04 11.03 12.44
CA SER A 41 3.31 10.54 13.78
C SER A 41 3.14 11.68 14.78
N SER A 42 2.48 11.42 15.91
CA SER A 42 2.42 12.38 17.01
C SER A 42 3.51 12.07 18.04
N VAL A 43 4.42 13.01 18.26
CA VAL A 43 5.50 12.92 19.25
C VAL A 43 5.51 14.23 20.03
N ASP A 44 5.45 14.16 21.37
CA ASP A 44 5.47 15.34 22.26
C ASP A 44 4.43 16.44 21.89
N SER A 45 3.23 16.01 21.46
CA SER A 45 2.16 16.89 20.97
C SER A 45 2.45 17.62 19.64
N GLU A 46 3.54 17.29 18.97
CA GLU A 46 3.85 17.72 17.60
C GLU A 46 3.48 16.63 16.59
N LEU A 47 3.09 17.04 15.38
CA LEU A 47 2.81 16.14 14.26
C LEU A 47 3.98 16.14 13.29
N ILE A 48 4.68 15.01 13.22
CA ILE A 48 5.85 14.82 12.37
C ILE A 48 5.44 14.02 11.12
N PRO A 49 5.64 14.57 9.90
CA PRO A 49 5.40 13.84 8.67
C PRO A 49 6.56 12.89 8.37
N VAL A 50 6.28 11.59 8.29
CA VAL A 50 7.24 10.55 7.93
C VAL A 50 6.88 10.00 6.55
N PRO A 51 7.71 10.24 5.51
CA PRO A 51 7.44 9.70 4.18
C PRO A 51 7.65 8.19 4.16
N LEU A 52 6.63 7.46 3.71
CA LEU A 52 6.63 6.01 3.57
C LEU A 52 6.64 5.60 2.10
N ARG A 53 7.48 4.60 1.78
CA ARG A 53 7.54 3.96 0.47
C ARG A 53 7.23 2.48 0.61
N ILE A 54 6.11 2.06 0.05
CA ILE A 54 5.57 0.71 0.21
C ILE A 54 5.82 -0.06 -1.10
N PRO A 55 6.77 -1.02 -1.11
CA PRO A 55 7.11 -1.78 -2.32
C PRO A 55 6.16 -2.95 -2.51
N ARG A 56 5.80 -3.28 -3.75
CA ARG A 56 5.03 -4.47 -4.13
C ARG A 56 5.86 -5.74 -3.94
N GLU A 57 5.20 -6.80 -3.49
CA GLU A 57 5.85 -8.09 -3.18
C GLU A 57 5.14 -9.20 -3.97
N PHE A 58 5.93 -9.98 -4.69
CA PHE A 58 5.49 -11.13 -5.47
C PHE A 58 6.19 -12.39 -4.95
N TYR A 59 5.51 -13.52 -5.05
CA TYR A 59 6.07 -14.83 -4.81
C TYR A 59 6.02 -15.61 -6.11
N ILE A 60 7.17 -16.09 -6.57
CA ILE A 60 7.30 -16.76 -7.85
C ILE A 60 7.64 -18.21 -7.54
N HIS A 61 6.75 -19.11 -7.94
CA HIS A 61 7.01 -20.54 -7.92
C HIS A 61 7.62 -20.95 -9.25
N MET A 62 8.84 -21.48 -9.20
CA MET A 62 9.53 -22.02 -10.37
C MET A 62 9.26 -23.53 -10.49
N ARG A 63 9.36 -24.08 -11.69
CA ARG A 63 9.28 -25.53 -11.91
C ARG A 63 10.58 -26.22 -11.53
N GLN A 64 11.70 -25.59 -11.80
CA GLN A 64 13.03 -26.07 -11.41
C GLN A 64 13.72 -25.05 -10.50
N PRO A 65 14.49 -25.53 -9.51
CA PRO A 65 15.26 -24.65 -8.65
C PRO A 65 16.30 -23.92 -9.48
N LYS A 66 16.46 -22.62 -9.26
CA LYS A 66 17.53 -21.85 -9.89
C LYS A 66 18.85 -22.29 -9.24
N GLU A 67 19.75 -22.90 -10.01
CA GLU A 67 20.95 -23.63 -9.54
C GLU A 67 21.99 -22.79 -8.75
N SER A 68 21.74 -21.51 -8.46
CA SER A 68 22.75 -20.57 -7.98
C SER A 68 22.66 -20.19 -6.49
N ILE A 69 21.89 -20.89 -5.65
CA ILE A 69 21.82 -20.57 -4.21
C ILE A 69 22.11 -21.82 -3.38
N LEU A 70 23.20 -21.72 -2.61
CA LEU A 70 23.99 -22.76 -1.96
C LEU A 70 23.22 -23.77 -1.08
N PRO A 71 23.76 -24.99 -0.91
CA PRO A 71 23.10 -26.08 -0.20
C PRO A 71 23.34 -25.96 1.30
N GLN A 72 22.31 -25.64 2.08
CA GLN A 72 22.16 -26.21 3.42
C GLN A 72 20.74 -25.99 3.94
N GLU A 73 20.08 -27.11 4.26
CA GLU A 73 18.86 -27.20 5.07
C GLU A 73 17.56 -26.68 4.38
N LEU A 74 17.02 -27.49 3.47
CA LEU A 74 15.78 -27.29 2.68
C LEU A 74 14.55 -26.80 3.49
N PRO A 75 13.91 -25.70 3.07
CA PRO A 75 12.49 -25.78 2.68
C PRO A 75 12.10 -24.84 1.50
N PHE A 76 11.16 -25.29 0.65
CA PHE A 76 10.60 -24.60 -0.53
C PHE A 76 11.58 -24.27 -1.66
N LEU A 77 12.13 -25.31 -2.31
CA LEU A 77 13.18 -25.21 -3.33
C LEU A 77 12.92 -24.25 -4.51
N ASN A 78 11.66 -23.91 -4.77
CA ASN A 78 11.31 -23.16 -5.97
C ASN A 78 10.47 -21.90 -5.71
N LEU A 79 10.23 -21.50 -4.46
CA LEU A 79 9.42 -20.30 -4.17
C LEU A 79 10.32 -19.11 -3.82
N TYR A 80 10.34 -18.11 -4.70
CA TYR A 80 11.17 -16.92 -4.56
C TYR A 80 10.33 -15.69 -4.26
N LYS A 81 10.74 -14.90 -3.26
CA LYS A 81 10.13 -13.60 -2.97
C LYS A 81 10.83 -12.51 -3.78
N LEU A 82 10.08 -11.80 -4.62
CA LEU A 82 10.53 -10.62 -5.34
C LEU A 82 9.91 -9.37 -4.71
N THR A 83 10.75 -8.39 -4.37
CA THR A 83 10.29 -7.10 -3.82
C THR A 83 10.64 -5.99 -4.81
N VAL A 84 9.63 -5.26 -5.28
CA VAL A 84 9.74 -4.24 -6.32
C VAL A 84 9.15 -2.95 -5.82
N ARG A 85 9.79 -1.81 -6.09
CA ARG A 85 9.18 -0.52 -5.77
C ARG A 85 7.96 -0.29 -6.65
N GLU A 86 6.94 0.37 -6.11
CA GLU A 86 5.68 0.58 -6.86
C GLU A 86 5.89 1.45 -8.11
N ASP A 87 6.83 2.42 -8.08
CA ASP A 87 7.18 3.21 -9.26
C ASP A 87 7.80 2.34 -10.36
N THR A 88 8.76 1.50 -10.01
CA THR A 88 9.34 0.52 -10.95
C THR A 88 8.31 -0.46 -11.48
N TYR A 89 7.36 -0.92 -10.66
CA TYR A 89 6.28 -1.80 -11.11
C TYR A 89 5.38 -1.12 -12.15
N GLN A 90 5.08 0.17 -11.96
CA GLN A 90 4.28 0.92 -12.93
C GLN A 90 5.00 1.15 -14.25
N GLU A 91 6.31 1.38 -14.21
CA GLU A 91 7.13 1.59 -15.40
C GLU A 91 7.37 0.28 -16.17
N MET A 92 7.57 -0.83 -15.46
CA MET A 92 7.96 -2.13 -16.04
C MET A 92 6.82 -3.17 -16.05
N GLY A 93 5.56 -2.72 -15.98
CA GLY A 93 4.39 -3.61 -15.81
C GLY A 93 4.34 -4.78 -16.80
N GLU A 94 4.70 -4.55 -18.07
CA GLU A 94 4.71 -5.58 -19.12
C GLU A 94 5.72 -6.70 -18.86
N HIS A 95 6.86 -6.39 -18.23
CA HIS A 95 7.87 -7.41 -17.89
C HIS A 95 7.36 -8.41 -16.85
N PHE A 96 6.47 -7.99 -15.95
CA PHE A 96 5.86 -8.90 -14.97
C PHE A 96 4.84 -9.85 -15.60
N ILE A 97 4.15 -9.41 -16.66
CA ILE A 97 3.26 -10.26 -17.46
C ILE A 97 4.09 -11.30 -18.23
N GLY A 98 5.22 -10.88 -18.81
CA GLY A 98 6.17 -11.79 -19.45
C GLY A 98 6.75 -12.83 -18.49
N LEU A 99 7.04 -12.42 -17.25
CA LEU A 99 7.51 -13.33 -16.21
C LEU A 99 6.50 -14.43 -15.87
N ALA A 100 5.20 -14.10 -15.83
CA ALA A 100 4.15 -15.09 -15.62
C ALA A 100 3.96 -16.06 -16.81
N SER A 101 4.49 -15.69 -17.98
CA SER A 101 4.43 -16.48 -19.21
C SER A 101 5.68 -17.35 -19.44
N ASP A 102 6.68 -17.26 -18.57
CA ASP A 102 7.92 -18.02 -18.67
C ASP A 102 7.66 -19.53 -18.45
N PRO A 103 8.18 -20.43 -19.32
CA PRO A 103 7.94 -21.87 -19.21
C PRO A 103 8.51 -22.52 -17.94
N ASN A 104 9.48 -21.88 -17.29
CA ASN A 104 10.07 -22.30 -16.03
C ASN A 104 9.34 -21.72 -14.81
N VAL A 105 8.39 -20.79 -15.00
CA VAL A 105 7.53 -20.27 -13.94
C VAL A 105 6.26 -21.12 -13.90
N ASP A 106 5.98 -21.67 -12.73
CA ASP A 106 4.76 -22.43 -12.46
C ASP A 106 3.63 -21.51 -12.01
N GLY A 107 3.96 -20.46 -11.26
CA GLY A 107 2.98 -19.47 -10.83
C GLY A 107 3.61 -18.21 -10.25
N VAL A 108 2.91 -17.10 -10.42
CA VAL A 108 3.24 -15.82 -9.78
C VAL A 108 2.08 -15.44 -8.86
N PHE A 109 2.39 -15.24 -7.59
CA PHE A 109 1.42 -14.90 -6.56
C PHE A 109 1.69 -13.49 -6.06
N GLU A 110 0.67 -12.65 -6.12
CA GLU A 110 0.70 -11.32 -5.52
C GLU A 110 -0.29 -11.25 -4.35
N LEU A 111 0.11 -10.57 -3.27
CA LEU A 111 -0.81 -10.23 -2.19
C LEU A 111 -1.89 -9.27 -2.71
N GLN A 112 -3.14 -9.75 -2.76
CA GLN A 112 -4.33 -8.96 -3.14
C GLN A 112 -4.77 -7.99 -2.03
N ILE A 113 -3.81 -7.25 -1.46
CA ILE A 113 -4.03 -6.34 -0.34
C ILE A 113 -3.63 -4.92 -0.78
N PRO A 114 -4.50 -3.90 -0.59
CA PRO A 114 -4.16 -2.53 -0.90
C PRO A 114 -2.87 -2.07 -0.22
N LEU A 115 -2.04 -1.29 -0.94
CA LEU A 115 -0.74 -0.82 -0.45
C LEU A 115 -0.82 -0.08 0.90
N ALA A 116 -1.89 0.69 1.11
CA ALA A 116 -2.13 1.39 2.38
C ALA A 116 -2.35 0.42 3.56
N VAL A 117 -3.13 -0.65 3.35
CA VAL A 117 -3.38 -1.68 4.38
C VAL A 117 -2.08 -2.42 4.71
N ARG A 118 -1.26 -2.72 3.70
CA ARG A 118 0.08 -3.29 3.92
C ARG A 118 0.98 -2.38 4.75
N ALA A 119 0.93 -1.06 4.53
CA ALA A 119 1.67 -0.11 5.34
C ALA A 119 1.25 -0.21 6.81
N LEU A 120 -0.06 -0.20 7.07
CA LEU A 120 -0.62 -0.33 8.42
C LEU A 120 -0.22 -1.65 9.08
N VAL A 121 -0.28 -2.77 8.36
CA VAL A 121 0.12 -4.08 8.90
C VAL A 121 1.61 -4.11 9.23
N LYS A 122 2.48 -3.62 8.35
CA LYS A 122 3.94 -3.57 8.62
C LYS A 122 4.28 -2.71 9.83
N LEU A 123 3.62 -1.57 9.98
CA LEU A 123 3.82 -0.65 11.11
C LEU A 123 3.14 -1.14 12.40
N GLY A 124 2.03 -1.87 12.30
CA GLY A 124 1.33 -2.45 13.45
C GLY A 124 2.05 -3.66 14.05
N ILE A 125 2.90 -4.33 13.27
CA ILE A 125 3.69 -5.49 13.73
C ILE A 125 5.03 -5.06 14.36
N SER A 126 5.46 -3.80 14.20
CA SER A 126 6.57 -3.27 15.00
C SER A 126 6.16 -3.22 16.47
N ARG A 127 6.52 -4.27 17.19
CA ARG A 127 6.46 -4.37 18.64
C ARG A 127 7.03 -3.08 19.22
N CYS A 128 6.21 -2.33 19.95
CA CYS A 128 6.70 -1.25 20.80
C CYS A 128 7.82 -1.84 21.68
N LEU A 129 9.04 -1.33 21.51
CA LEU A 129 10.13 -1.49 22.47
C LEU A 129 9.94 -0.45 23.58
#